data_AF-A0A9P0P101-F1
#
_entry.id   AF-A0A9P0P101-F1
#
_cell.length_a   1.000
_cell.length_b   1.000
_cell.length_c   1.000
_cell.angle_alpha   90.00
_cell.angle_beta   90.00
_cell.angle_gamma   90.00
#
_symmetry.space_group_name_H-M   'P 1'
#
loop_
_entity.id
_entity.type
_entity.pdbx_description
1 polymer ?
#
loop_
_entity_poly.entity_id
_entity_poly.type
_entity_poly.pdbx_seq_one_letter_code
_entity_poly.pdbx_strand_id
1 'polypeptide(L)'
;MAPMHKWSENETLKFVSLYKECEILWNVHDTNYKNREKRNKAFEYIQQEMNMKNLTLDMIKKKIKAIRDTYHLEKNKITKYKKSGALPDDLSTPRLVWFNEAATFLEYCAGRECSSSLVWISANLFG
;
A
#
# COMPACT_ATOMS: atom_id res chain seq x y z
N MET A 1 -12.99 -18.38 -4.73
CA MET A 1 -12.08 -17.50 -3.96
C MET A 1 -12.77 -17.19 -2.64
N ALA A 2 -12.19 -17.57 -1.50
CA ALA A 2 -12.79 -17.26 -0.19
C ALA A 2 -12.90 -15.74 -0.01
N PRO A 3 -13.98 -15.22 0.61
CA PRO A 3 -14.13 -13.80 0.86
C PRO A 3 -12.97 -13.34 1.76
N MET A 4 -12.14 -12.43 1.26
CA MET A 4 -11.11 -11.81 2.09
C MET A 4 -11.82 -11.08 3.23
N HIS A 5 -11.44 -11.38 4.47
CA HIS A 5 -11.99 -10.75 5.66
C HIS A 5 -11.93 -9.22 5.50
N LYS A 6 -13.09 -8.56 5.59
CA LYS A 6 -13.22 -7.11 5.44
C LYS A 6 -12.64 -6.45 6.68
N TRP A 7 -11.38 -6.03 6.61
CA TRP A 7 -10.76 -5.27 7.70
C TRP A 7 -11.49 -3.94 7.88
N SER A 8 -11.69 -3.58 9.14
CA SER A 8 -12.23 -2.31 9.58
C SER A 8 -11.27 -1.17 9.22
N GLU A 9 -11.76 0.06 9.29
CA GLU A 9 -10.94 1.26 9.03
C GLU A 9 -9.76 1.35 10.00
N ASN A 10 -10.00 1.14 11.31
CA ASN A 10 -8.96 1.11 12.33
C ASN A 10 -7.90 0.03 12.08
N GLU A 11 -8.32 -1.18 11.70
CA GLU A 11 -7.38 -2.27 11.37
C GLU A 11 -6.54 -1.88 10.15
N THR A 12 -7.18 -1.33 9.12
CA THR A 12 -6.47 -0.89 7.91
C THR A 12 -5.50 0.25 8.21
N LEU A 13 -5.88 1.19 9.08
CA LEU A 13 -5.02 2.29 9.52
C LEU A 13 -3.81 1.78 10.31
N LYS A 14 -4.04 0.88 11.28
CA LYS A 14 -2.95 0.20 12.00
C LYS A 14 -2.00 -0.53 11.05
N PHE A 15 -2.53 -1.19 10.02
CA PHE A 15 -1.71 -1.86 9.02
C PHE A 15 -0.84 -0.90 8.22
N VAL A 16 -1.40 0.23 7.78
CA VAL A 16 -0.66 1.22 6.99
C VAL A 16 0.47 1.81 7.84
N SER A 17 0.24 2.01 9.13
CA SER A 17 1.25 2.47 10.08
C SER A 17 2.42 1.49 10.21
N LEU A 18 2.12 0.20 10.47
CA LEU A 18 3.14 -0.85 10.53
C LEU A 18 3.87 -1.03 9.19
N TYR A 19 3.14 -0.90 8.08
CA TYR A 19 3.71 -0.99 6.74
C TYR A 19 4.67 0.15 6.46
N LYS A 20 4.36 1.37 6.92
CA LYS A 20 5.23 2.55 6.84
C LYS A 20 6.55 2.32 7.58
N GLU A 21 6.50 1.77 8.79
CA GLU A 21 7.71 1.43 9.59
C GLU A 21 8.61 0.40 8.89
N CYS A 22 8.02 -0.50 8.10
CA CYS A 22 8.74 -1.52 7.36
C CYS A 22 9.26 -0.99 6.01
N GLU A 23 10.25 -0.08 6.06
CA GLU A 23 10.85 0.58 4.88
C GLU A 23 11.27 -0.41 3.79
N ILE A 24 11.85 -1.55 4.18
CA ILE A 24 12.31 -2.60 3.26
C ILE A 24 11.20 -3.19 2.36
N LEU A 25 9.92 -2.95 2.69
CA LEU A 25 8.78 -3.44 1.92
C LEU A 25 8.29 -2.46 0.85
N TRP A 26 8.60 -1.16 0.96
CA TRP A 26 8.11 -0.12 0.05
C TRP A 26 9.21 0.76 -0.53
N ASN A 27 10.32 0.92 0.20
CA ASN A 27 11.45 1.75 -0.19
C ASN A 27 12.38 0.99 -1.14
N VAL A 28 12.27 1.30 -2.44
CA VAL A 28 13.12 0.72 -3.50
C VAL A 28 14.58 1.18 -3.41
N HIS A 29 14.87 2.25 -2.66
CA HIS A 29 16.22 2.74 -2.45
C HIS A 29 16.94 2.01 -1.31
N ASP A 30 16.21 1.22 -0.51
CA ASP A 30 16.84 0.43 0.54
C ASP A 30 17.67 -0.70 -0.09
N THR A 31 18.94 -0.80 0.31
CA THR A 31 19.85 -1.87 -0.12
C THR A 31 19.30 -3.27 0.14
N ASN A 32 18.47 -3.43 1.17
CA ASN A 32 17.85 -4.68 1.56
C ASN A 32 16.49 -4.93 0.91
N TYR A 33 16.00 -4.03 0.06
CA TYR A 33 14.73 -4.19 -0.67
C TYR A 33 14.71 -5.50 -1.49
N LYS A 34 15.85 -5.92 -2.03
CA LYS A 34 15.98 -7.19 -2.77
C LYS A 34 16.22 -8.41 -1.88
N ASN A 35 16.44 -8.21 -0.58
CA ASN A 35 16.76 -9.29 0.34
C ASN A 35 15.47 -10.00 0.83
N ARG A 36 15.23 -11.20 0.29
CA ARG A 36 14.04 -12.00 0.58
C ARG A 36 13.87 -12.34 2.06
N GLU A 37 14.95 -12.64 2.77
CA GLU A 37 14.90 -13.01 4.19
C GLU A 37 14.44 -11.83 5.05
N LYS A 38 15.05 -10.65 4.85
CA LYS A 38 14.67 -9.45 5.59
C LYS A 38 13.22 -9.07 5.31
N ARG A 39 12.77 -9.17 4.07
CA ARG A 39 11.37 -8.92 3.70
C ARG A 39 10.40 -9.89 4.36
N ASN A 40 10.74 -11.18 4.42
CA ASN A 40 9.94 -12.15 5.17
C ASN A 40 9.85 -11.76 6.66
N LYS A 41 10.97 -11.38 7.29
CA LYS A 41 10.97 -10.91 8.68
C LYS A 41 10.06 -9.69 8.90
N ALA A 42 10.03 -8.74 7.97
CA ALA A 42 9.08 -7.61 8.08
C ALA A 42 7.62 -8.05 7.93
N PHE A 43 7.32 -9.02 7.06
CA PHE A 43 5.96 -9.57 6.99
C PHE A 43 5.57 -10.30 8.29
N GLU A 44 6.49 -11.06 8.87
CA GLU A 44 6.28 -11.72 10.17
C GLU A 44 6.09 -10.71 11.30
N TYR A 45 6.86 -9.62 11.30
CA TYR A 45 6.67 -8.52 12.24
C TYR A 45 5.25 -7.91 12.15
N ILE A 46 4.80 -7.56 10.93
CA ILE A 46 3.43 -7.05 10.72
C ILE A 46 2.38 -8.07 11.17
N GLN A 47 2.63 -9.37 10.94
CA GLN A 47 1.73 -10.45 11.37
C GLN A 47 1.58 -10.49 12.88
N GLN A 48 2.70 -10.42 13.61
CA GLN A 48 2.73 -10.44 15.07
C GLN A 48 2.04 -9.22 15.67
N GLU A 49 2.34 -8.03 15.15
CA GLU A 49 1.77 -6.76 15.63
C GLU A 49 0.27 -6.63 15.37
N MET A 50 -0.21 -7.25 14.28
CA MET A 50 -1.65 -7.34 14.01
C MET A 50 -2.39 -8.23 14.99
N ASN A 51 -1.70 -9.18 15.63
CA ASN A 51 -2.25 -10.11 16.61
C ASN A 51 -3.54 -10.83 16.16
N MET A 52 -3.67 -11.09 14.85
CA MET A 52 -4.85 -11.72 14.26
C MET A 52 -4.65 -13.23 14.12
N LYS A 53 -5.51 -14.03 14.78
CA LYS A 53 -5.41 -15.51 14.82
C LYS A 53 -5.40 -16.22 13.45
N ASN A 54 -5.88 -15.59 12.39
CA ASN A 54 -5.99 -16.19 11.04
C ASN A 54 -5.20 -15.43 9.97
N LEU A 55 -4.35 -14.48 10.37
CA LEU A 55 -3.61 -13.67 9.43
C LEU A 55 -2.36 -14.43 8.99
N THR A 56 -2.28 -14.75 7.70
CA THR A 56 -1.12 -15.40 7.10
C THR A 56 -0.26 -14.39 6.35
N LEU A 57 1.01 -14.73 6.10
CA LEU A 57 1.90 -13.90 5.28
C LEU A 57 1.30 -13.65 3.88
N ASP A 58 0.63 -14.64 3.27
CA ASP A 58 -0.08 -14.45 1.99
C ASP A 58 -1.18 -13.39 2.07
N MET A 59 -1.96 -13.36 3.16
CA MET A 59 -2.97 -12.32 3.38
C MET A 59 -2.35 -10.93 3.54
N ILE A 60 -1.25 -10.81 4.27
CA ILE A 60 -0.51 -9.54 4.42
C ILE A 60 -0.03 -9.05 3.05
N LYS A 61 0.58 -9.94 2.27
CA LYS A 61 1.07 -9.66 0.92
C LYS A 61 -0.07 -9.19 0.01
N LYS A 62 -1.21 -9.89 0.02
CA LYS A 62 -2.43 -9.50 -0.72
C LYS A 62 -2.98 -8.16 -0.24
N LYS A 63 -2.96 -7.88 1.06
CA LYS A 63 -3.41 -6.60 1.59
C LYS A 63 -2.52 -5.45 1.16
N ILE A 64 -1.19 -5.59 1.24
CA ILE A 64 -0.25 -4.59 0.74
C ILE A 64 -0.54 -4.28 -0.71
N LYS A 65 -0.73 -5.30 -1.54
CA LYS A 65 -1.14 -5.12 -2.93
C LYS A 65 -2.45 -4.33 -3.04
N ALA A 66 -3.49 -4.74 -2.32
CA ALA A 66 -4.78 -4.06 -2.34
C ALA A 66 -4.72 -2.58 -1.89
N ILE A 67 -3.92 -2.26 -0.88
CA ILE A 67 -3.70 -0.88 -0.40
C ILE A 67 -3.04 -0.04 -1.49
N ARG A 68 -2.01 -0.57 -2.13
CA ARG A 68 -1.31 0.12 -3.21
C ARG A 68 -2.19 0.32 -4.44
N ASP A 69 -2.89 -0.72 -4.89
CA ASP A 69 -3.85 -0.64 -5.99
C ASP A 69 -4.91 0.44 -5.71
N THR A 70 -5.49 0.41 -4.51
CA THR A 70 -6.50 1.38 -4.09
C THR A 70 -5.93 2.80 -4.02
N TYR A 71 -4.74 2.96 -3.45
CA TYR A 71 -4.04 4.25 -3.38
C TYR A 71 -3.78 4.83 -4.78
N HIS A 72 -3.25 4.04 -5.71
CA HIS A 72 -2.98 4.48 -7.07
C HIS A 72 -4.27 4.77 -7.84
N LEU A 73 -5.33 3.98 -7.64
CA LEU A 73 -6.64 4.22 -8.25
C LEU A 73 -7.22 5.57 -7.79
N GLU A 74 -7.23 5.82 -6.49
CA GLU A 74 -7.73 7.07 -5.89
C GLU A 74 -6.85 8.26 -6.31
N LYS A 75 -5.52 8.12 -6.28
CA LYS A 75 -4.59 9.15 -6.77
C LYS A 75 -4.82 9.49 -8.25
N ASN A 76 -5.04 8.48 -9.09
CA ASN A 76 -5.31 8.67 -10.52
C ASN A 76 -6.66 9.37 -10.73
N LYS A 77 -7.69 9.02 -9.95
CA LYS A 77 -8.97 9.75 -9.97
C LYS A 77 -8.75 11.23 -9.65
N ILE A 78 -8.09 11.54 -8.54
CA ILE A 78 -7.79 12.93 -8.12
C ILE A 78 -7.03 13.68 -9.23
N THR A 79 -6.02 13.03 -9.82
CA THR A 79 -5.22 13.60 -10.91
C THR A 79 -6.06 13.88 -12.16
N LYS A 80 -6.97 12.96 -12.52
CA LYS A 80 -7.87 13.13 -13.67
C LYS A 80 -8.88 14.26 -13.45
N TYR A 81 -9.47 14.35 -12.26
CA TYR A 81 -10.38 15.46 -11.93
C TYR A 81 -9.65 16.81 -11.97
N LYS A 82 -8.44 16.88 -11.40
CA LYS A 82 -7.60 18.09 -11.45
C LYS A 82 -7.28 18.53 -12.89
N LYS A 83 -6.99 17.58 -13.79
CA LYS A 83 -6.74 17.88 -15.21
C LYS A 83 -8.00 18.30 -15.98
N SER A 84 -9.17 17.78 -15.60
CA SER A 84 -10.43 18.05 -16.29
C SER A 84 -11.10 19.38 -15.87
N GLY A 85 -10.51 20.13 -14.94
CA GLY A 85 -11.01 21.46 -14.51
C GLY A 85 -12.28 21.42 -13.66
N ALA A 86 -12.85 20.24 -13.39
CA ALA A 86 -14.03 20.05 -12.57
C ALA A 86 -13.62 19.31 -11.29
N LEU A 87 -13.16 20.06 -10.30
CA LEU A 87 -12.98 19.54 -8.95
C LEU A 87 -14.25 19.91 -8.16
N PRO A 88 -15.23 19.01 -8.00
CA PRO A 88 -16.18 19.19 -6.92
C PRO A 88 -15.40 19.08 -5.60
N ASP A 89 -15.54 20.09 -4.75
CA ASP A 89 -14.86 20.24 -3.45
C ASP A 89 -14.93 18.95 -2.60
N ASP A 90 -16.04 18.22 -2.73
CA ASP A 90 -16.38 16.96 -2.05
C ASP A 90 -15.52 15.73 -2.43
N LEU A 91 -14.80 15.76 -3.55
CA LEU A 91 -13.96 14.63 -4.02
C LEU A 91 -12.46 14.84 -3.78
N SER A 92 -12.05 16.01 -3.31
CA SER A 92 -10.64 16.32 -3.08
C SER A 92 -10.09 15.67 -1.81
N THR A 93 -10.98 15.26 -0.90
CA THR A 93 -10.64 14.55 0.33
C THR A 93 -10.76 13.05 0.10
N PRO A 94 -9.67 12.28 0.20
CA PRO A 94 -9.75 10.83 0.09
C PRO A 94 -10.65 10.31 1.22
N ARG A 95 -11.71 9.57 0.87
CA ARG A 95 -12.67 8.99 1.84
C ARG A 95 -12.01 7.98 2.80
N LEU A 96 -10.78 7.60 2.50
CA LEU A 96 -10.03 6.58 3.21
C LEU A 96 -9.12 7.28 4.22
N VAL A 97 -9.43 7.11 5.52
CA VAL A 97 -8.63 7.67 6.62
C VAL A 97 -7.14 7.32 6.54
N TRP A 98 -6.80 6.15 6.03
CA TRP A 98 -5.42 5.68 5.87
C TRP A 98 -4.73 6.22 4.61
N PHE A 99 -5.45 6.83 3.67
CA PHE A 99 -4.88 7.29 2.39
C PHE A 99 -3.85 8.40 2.61
N ASN A 100 -4.16 9.37 3.49
CA ASN A 100 -3.23 10.44 3.81
C ASN A 100 -1.93 9.89 4.41
N GLU A 101 -2.05 8.90 5.29
CA GLU A 101 -0.90 8.24 5.88
C GLU A 101 -0.08 7.48 4.83
N ALA A 102 -0.76 6.73 3.95
CA ALA A 102 -0.14 6.00 2.84
C ALA A 102 0.57 6.94 1.85
N ALA A 103 0.00 8.12 1.57
CA ALA A 103 0.60 9.10 0.69
C ALA A 103 1.98 9.55 1.18
N THR A 104 2.19 9.67 2.50
CA THR A 104 3.45 10.16 3.07
C THR A 104 4.68 9.37 2.64
N PHE A 105 4.55 8.06 2.39
CA PHE A 105 5.66 7.19 2.00
C PHE A 105 5.51 6.58 0.60
N LEU A 106 4.28 6.41 0.09
CA LEU A 106 4.06 5.90 -1.26
C LEU A 106 4.33 6.95 -2.35
N GLU A 107 4.19 8.25 -2.06
CA GLU A 107 4.56 9.30 -3.03
C GLU A 107 6.06 9.37 -3.27
N TYR A 108 6.86 9.10 -2.24
CA TYR A 108 8.32 9.11 -2.31
C TYR A 108 8.85 8.09 -3.33
N CYS A 109 8.11 6.99 -3.56
CA CYS A 109 8.48 5.95 -4.51
C CYS A 109 8.04 6.25 -5.97
N ALA A 110 7.16 7.22 -6.18
CA ALA A 110 6.53 7.51 -7.48
C ALA A 110 7.29 8.52 -8.37
N GLY A 111 8.48 8.98 -7.94
CA GLY A 111 9.23 10.06 -8.58
C GLY A 111 9.81 9.79 -9.98
N ARG A 112 9.51 8.65 -10.63
CA ARG A 112 9.82 8.44 -12.05
C ARG A 112 8.64 7.82 -12.78
N GLU A 113 8.14 8.60 -13.73
CA GLU A 113 7.10 8.28 -14.67
C GLU A 113 7.51 7.05 -15.48
N CYS A 114 6.94 5.89 -15.17
CA CYS A 114 6.95 4.74 -16.06
C CYS A 114 5.50 4.35 -16.29
N SER A 115 5.00 4.66 -17.49
CA SER A 115 3.69 4.28 -18.03
C SER A 115 3.52 2.76 -18.15
N SER A 116 3.58 2.06 -17.02
CA SER A 116 3.24 0.64 -16.84
C SER A 116 3.13 0.28 -15.33
N SER A 117 2.83 1.25 -14.46
CA SER A 117 3.02 1.17 -13.00
C SER A 117 2.24 0.08 -12.25
N LEU A 118 1.19 -0.53 -12.83
CA LEU A 118 0.48 -1.64 -12.17
C LEU A 118 1.24 -2.97 -12.27
N VAL A 119 2.05 -3.15 -13.31
CA VAL A 119 2.70 -4.43 -13.58
C VAL A 119 4.05 -4.52 -12.87
N TRP A 120 4.84 -3.45 -12.85
CA TRP A 120 6.24 -3.52 -12.42
C TRP A 120 6.42 -3.68 -10.90
N ILE A 121 5.65 -2.95 -10.09
CA ILE A 121 5.86 -2.97 -8.63
C ILE A 121 5.17 -4.14 -7.95
N SER A 122 4.14 -4.71 -8.59
CA SER A 122 3.54 -5.98 -8.23
C SER A 122 4.48 -7.16 -8.48
N ALA A 123 5.26 -7.10 -9.57
CA ALA A 123 6.10 -8.20 -10.02
C ALA A 123 7.36 -8.38 -9.14
N ASN A 124 8.00 -7.29 -8.72
CA ASN A 124 9.26 -7.38 -7.95
C ASN A 124 9.10 -7.63 -6.45
N LEU A 125 7.89 -7.46 -5.89
CA LEU A 125 7.66 -7.68 -4.46
C LEU A 125 7.24 -9.13 -4.15
N PHE A 126 6.78 -9.92 -5.11
CA PHE A 126 6.23 -11.26 -4.85
C PHE A 126 6.92 -12.40 -5.62
N GLY A 127 7.98 -12.10 -6.38
CA GLY A 127 8.91 -13.08 -6.97
C GLY A 127 9.84 -13.69 -5.94
#